data_AF-X0WL89-F1
#
_entry.id   AF-X0WL89-F1
#
_cell.length_a   1.000
_cell.length_b   1.000
_cell.length_c   1.000
_cell.angle_alpha   90.00
_cell.angle_beta   90.00
_cell.angle_gamma   90.00
#
_symmetry.space_group_name_H-M   'P 1'
#
loop_
_entity.id
_entity.type
_entity.pdbx_description
1 polymer ?
#
loop_
_entity_poly.entity_id
_entity_poly.type
_entity_poly.pdbx_seq_one_letter_code
_entity_poly.pdbx_strand_id
1 'polypeptide(L)'
;EIEFPTGRRIILLSEGRLVNLGNAMGHPSFIMSASFTNQMLAQMELWTNAGKYDKQVYTLPKHLDEKVARLHLKKIGVNLSKLSEEQAEYIGVSQKGPYKPDHYRY
;
A
#
# COMPACT_ATOMS: atom_id res chain seq x y z
N GLU A 1 9.22 19.65 27.01
CA GLU A 1 9.89 20.93 26.71
C GLU A 1 11.37 20.74 27.00
N ILE A 2 12.26 21.29 26.19
CA ILE A 2 13.71 21.24 26.39
C ILE A 2 14.21 22.68 26.45
N GLU A 3 14.97 23.00 27.49
CA GLU A 3 15.58 24.31 27.70
C GLU A 3 17.08 24.25 27.43
N PHE A 4 17.57 25.18 26.62
CA PHE A 4 18.99 25.36 26.37
C PHE A 4 19.62 26.22 27.47
N PRO A 5 20.94 26.10 27.72
CA PRO A 5 21.65 26.97 28.68
C PRO A 5 21.51 28.47 28.41
N THR A 6 21.16 28.87 27.18
CA THR A 6 20.91 30.28 26.81
C THR A 6 19.49 30.77 27.12
N GLY A 7 18.66 29.98 27.81
CA GLY A 7 17.25 30.30 28.11
C GLY A 7 16.27 30.16 26.93
N ARG A 8 16.74 29.67 25.77
CA ARG A 8 15.86 29.34 24.63
C ARG A 8 15.19 28.00 24.89
N ARG A 9 13.91 27.86 24.55
CA ARG A 9 13.11 26.65 24.81
C ARG A 9 12.54 26.09 23.52
N ILE A 10 12.47 24.76 23.43
CA ILE A 10 11.83 24.03 22.32
C ILE A 10 10.77 23.07 22.85
N ILE A 11 9.71 22.90 22.08
CA ILE A 11 8.70 21.87 22.32
C ILE A 11 9.10 20.64 21.49
N LEU A 12 9.55 19.60 22.19
CA LEU A 12 9.74 18.29 21.60
C LEU A 12 8.46 17.47 21.78
N LEU A 13 7.93 16.97 20.67
CA LEU A 13 6.77 16.08 20.65
C LEU A 13 7.22 14.62 20.54
N SER A 14 6.47 13.72 21.17
CA SER A 14 6.74 12.27 21.15
C SER A 14 8.17 11.85 21.54
N GLU A 15 8.93 12.70 22.24
CA GLU A 15 10.36 12.48 22.51
C GLU A 15 11.17 12.14 21.23
N GLY A 16 10.77 12.68 20.08
CA GLY A 16 11.38 12.35 18.78
C GLY A 16 10.91 11.05 18.12
N ARG A 17 9.95 10.34 18.71
CA ARG A 17 9.26 9.19 18.08
C ARG A 17 8.21 9.68 17.07
N LEU A 18 7.50 8.73 16.45
CA LEU A 18 6.48 8.99 15.43
C LEU A 18 5.32 9.84 15.98
N VAL A 19 5.36 11.14 15.68
CA VAL A 19 4.41 12.14 16.22
C VAL A 19 2.96 11.85 15.84
N ASN A 20 2.70 11.30 14.66
CA ASN A 20 1.34 10.97 14.23
C ASN A 20 0.72 9.83 15.07
N LEU A 21 1.54 8.92 15.61
CA LEU A 21 1.08 7.84 16.49
C LEU A 21 1.16 8.22 17.97
N GLY A 22 2.14 9.03 18.37
CA GLY A 22 2.35 9.41 19.77
C GLY A 22 1.54 10.63 20.22
N ASN A 23 1.24 11.56 19.31
CA ASN A 23 0.47 12.77 19.59
C ASN A 23 -0.89 12.80 18.87
N ALA A 24 -1.23 11.78 18.08
CA ALA A 24 -2.52 11.62 17.44
C ALA A 24 -2.86 10.12 17.32
N MET A 25 -3.76 9.75 16.41
CA MET A 25 -4.25 8.36 16.25
C MET A 25 -3.70 7.65 15.01
N GLY A 26 -2.62 8.17 14.41
CA GLY A 26 -2.01 7.59 13.21
C GLY A 26 -2.81 7.84 11.94
N HIS A 27 -2.69 6.91 10.99
CA HIS A 27 -3.41 6.99 9.72
C HIS A 27 -4.89 6.61 9.88
N PRO A 28 -5.81 7.32 9.21
CA PRO A 28 -7.22 6.96 9.18
C PRO A 28 -7.46 5.53 8.65
N SER A 29 -8.54 4.92 9.11
CA SER A 29 -8.87 3.51 8.82
C SER A 29 -8.92 3.18 7.33
N PHE A 30 -9.34 4.11 6.48
CA PHE A 30 -9.41 3.86 5.03
C PHE A 30 -8.02 3.65 4.40
N ILE A 31 -7.03 4.45 4.80
CA ILE A 31 -5.64 4.29 4.33
C ILE A 31 -5.07 2.99 4.91
N MET A 32 -5.32 2.72 6.19
CA MET A 32 -4.86 1.48 6.83
C MET A 32 -5.50 0.22 6.24
N SER A 33 -6.73 0.31 5.73
CA SER A 33 -7.42 -0.79 5.05
C SER A 33 -6.63 -1.29 3.83
N ALA A 34 -6.02 -0.40 3.05
CA ALA A 34 -5.19 -0.79 1.92
C ALA A 34 -3.94 -1.57 2.38
N SER A 35 -3.24 -1.04 3.39
CA SER A 35 -2.07 -1.69 3.98
C SER A 35 -2.40 -3.06 4.59
N PHE A 36 -3.49 -3.17 5.34
CA PHE A 36 -3.89 -4.42 5.99
C PHE A 36 -4.46 -5.44 5.01
N THR A 37 -5.06 -5.01 3.90
CA THR A 37 -5.45 -5.94 2.82
C THR A 37 -4.21 -6.58 2.20
N ASN A 38 -3.14 -5.81 1.94
CA ASN A 38 -1.86 -6.36 1.49
C ASN A 38 -1.27 -7.35 2.50
N GLN A 39 -1.26 -7.00 3.79
CA GLN A 39 -0.77 -7.89 4.83
C GLN A 39 -1.54 -9.22 4.85
N MET A 40 -2.88 -9.17 4.77
CA MET A 40 -3.67 -10.39 4.75
C MET A 40 -3.41 -11.26 3.52
N LEU A 41 -3.32 -10.65 2.32
CA LEU A 41 -2.99 -11.40 1.10
C LEU A 41 -1.60 -12.05 1.19
N ALA A 42 -0.61 -11.35 1.76
CA ALA A 42 0.72 -11.90 1.98
C ALA A 42 0.70 -13.07 2.98
N GLN A 43 -0.03 -12.94 4.09
CA GLN A 43 -0.18 -14.01 5.07
C GLN A 43 -0.87 -15.24 4.45
N MET A 44 -1.93 -15.04 3.67
CA MET A 44 -2.58 -16.12 2.93
C MET A 44 -1.61 -16.82 1.99
N GLU A 45 -0.88 -16.08 1.13
CA GLU A 45 0.05 -16.67 0.16
C GLU A 45 1.14 -17.50 0.84
N LEU A 46 1.75 -16.97 1.91
CA LEU A 46 2.79 -17.67 2.66
C LEU A 46 2.25 -18.92 3.37
N TRP A 47 1.02 -18.85 3.91
CA TRP A 47 0.40 -19.97 4.60
C TRP A 47 -0.03 -21.08 3.65
N THR A 48 -0.73 -20.74 2.57
CA THR A 48 -1.29 -21.72 1.63
C THR A 48 -0.27 -22.31 0.68
N ASN A 49 0.88 -21.64 0.48
CA ASN A 49 1.95 -22.08 -0.41
C ASN A 49 3.25 -22.34 0.37
N ALA A 50 3.14 -22.95 1.54
CA ALA A 50 4.29 -23.30 2.37
C ALA A 50 5.32 -24.10 1.56
N GLY A 51 6.58 -23.64 1.56
CA GLY A 51 7.69 -24.28 0.83
C GLY A 51 7.90 -23.83 -0.62
N LYS A 52 7.02 -22.97 -1.18
CA LYS A 52 7.18 -22.39 -2.52
C LYS A 52 8.25 -21.30 -2.60
N TYR A 53 8.61 -20.71 -1.46
CA TYR A 53 9.48 -19.55 -1.35
C TYR A 53 10.80 -19.90 -0.69
N ASP A 54 11.89 -19.38 -1.24
CA ASP A 54 13.20 -19.42 -0.61
C ASP A 54 13.30 -18.37 0.50
N LYS A 55 14.41 -18.37 1.25
CA LYS A 55 14.69 -17.37 2.28
C LYS A 55 15.16 -16.05 1.65
N GLN A 56 14.24 -15.36 1.00
CA GLN A 56 14.46 -14.09 0.31
C GLN A 56 13.31 -13.11 0.58
N VAL A 57 13.52 -11.84 0.24
CA VAL A 57 12.48 -10.82 0.34
C VAL A 57 11.71 -10.78 -0.97
N TYR A 58 10.39 -10.94 -0.90
CA TYR A 58 9.50 -10.89 -2.04
C TYR A 58 8.54 -9.71 -1.91
N THR A 59 8.12 -9.17 -3.06
CA THR A 59 7.00 -8.24 -3.15
C THR A 59 5.75 -8.98 -3.64
N LEU A 60 4.57 -8.51 -3.24
CA LEU A 60 3.32 -9.06 -3.78
C LEU A 60 3.27 -8.89 -5.31
N PRO A 61 2.78 -9.89 -6.06
CA PRO A 61 2.54 -9.74 -7.50
C PRO A 61 1.62 -8.56 -7.83
N LYS A 62 1.87 -7.85 -8.93
CA LYS A 62 1.08 -6.65 -9.32
C LYS A 62 -0.43 -6.87 -9.39
N HIS A 63 -0.87 -8.03 -9.86
CA HIS A 63 -2.31 -8.28 -9.96
C HIS A 63 -3.00 -8.28 -8.58
N LEU A 64 -2.27 -8.62 -7.51
CA LEU A 64 -2.77 -8.50 -6.13
C LEU A 64 -2.77 -7.05 -5.66
N ASP A 65 -1.76 -6.26 -6.02
CA ASP A 65 -1.73 -4.82 -5.73
C ASP A 65 -2.89 -4.08 -6.41
N GLU A 66 -3.13 -4.36 -7.71
CA GLU A 66 -4.29 -3.87 -8.45
C GLU A 66 -5.62 -4.34 -7.83
N LYS A 67 -5.67 -5.57 -7.30
CA LYS A 67 -6.84 -6.08 -6.57
C LYS A 67 -7.09 -5.29 -5.29
N VAL A 68 -6.05 -4.97 -4.52
CA VAL A 68 -6.17 -4.11 -3.32
C VAL A 68 -6.75 -2.75 -3.70
N ALA A 69 -6.20 -2.09 -4.73
CA ALA A 69 -6.73 -0.82 -5.20
C ALA A 69 -8.21 -0.93 -5.61
N ARG A 70 -8.55 -1.96 -6.40
CA ARG A 70 -9.91 -2.19 -6.91
C ARG A 70 -10.94 -2.40 -5.81
N LEU A 71 -10.58 -3.06 -4.72
CA LEU A 71 -11.48 -3.29 -3.57
C LEU A 71 -11.91 -1.98 -2.88
N HIS A 72 -11.11 -0.92 -2.98
CA HIS A 72 -11.37 0.35 -2.31
C HIS A 72 -12.18 1.35 -3.17
N LEU A 73 -12.22 1.19 -4.50
CA LEU A 73 -12.84 2.15 -5.44
C LEU A 73 -14.32 2.40 -5.16
N LYS A 74 -15.10 1.34 -4.89
CA LYS A 74 -16.54 1.46 -4.64
C LYS A 74 -16.85 2.35 -3.45
N LYS A 75 -16.01 2.33 -2.41
CA LYS A 75 -16.22 3.12 -1.18
C LYS A 75 -16.12 4.63 -1.43
N ILE A 76 -15.33 5.04 -2.42
CA ILE A 76 -15.12 6.44 -2.81
C ILE A 76 -15.92 6.83 -4.07
N GLY A 77 -16.85 5.98 -4.53
CA GLY A 77 -17.71 6.28 -5.68
C GLY A 77 -17.01 6.27 -7.03
N VAL A 78 -15.83 5.64 -7.15
CA VAL A 78 -15.09 5.58 -8.41
C VAL A 78 -15.62 4.45 -9.30
N ASN A 79 -15.96 4.80 -10.53
CA ASN A 79 -16.28 3.84 -11.59
C ASN A 79 -15.04 3.60 -12.46
N LEU A 80 -14.52 2.38 -12.43
CA LEU A 80 -13.35 2.01 -13.22
C LEU A 80 -13.76 1.55 -14.62
N SER A 81 -13.31 2.27 -15.63
CA SER A 81 -13.48 1.89 -17.04
C SER A 81 -12.83 0.54 -17.35
N LYS A 82 -13.37 -0.16 -18.34
CA LYS A 82 -12.82 -1.42 -18.85
C LYS A 82 -12.26 -1.20 -20.26
N LEU A 83 -11.07 -1.74 -20.52
CA LEU A 83 -10.49 -1.75 -21.86
C LEU A 83 -11.35 -2.65 -22.78
N SER A 84 -11.57 -2.22 -24.02
CA SER A 84 -12.01 -3.14 -25.08
C SER A 84 -10.90 -4.15 -25.41
N GLU A 85 -11.23 -5.21 -26.14
CA GLU A 85 -10.23 -6.20 -26.57
C GLU A 85 -9.17 -5.54 -27.47
N GLU A 86 -9.62 -4.74 -28.45
CA GLU A 86 -8.75 -3.96 -29.34
C GLU A 86 -7.81 -3.03 -28.57
N GLN A 87 -8.30 -2.31 -27.56
CA GLN A 87 -7.46 -1.42 -26.75
C GLN A 87 -6.41 -2.19 -25.94
N ALA A 88 -6.79 -3.34 -25.37
CA ALA A 88 -5.91 -4.17 -24.58
C ALA A 88 -4.79 -4.78 -25.46
N GLU A 89 -5.15 -5.28 -26.64
CA GLU A 89 -4.21 -5.76 -27.65
C GLU A 89 -3.26 -4.65 -28.12
N TYR A 90 -3.79 -3.47 -28.43
CA TYR A 90 -3.03 -2.32 -28.91
C TYR A 90 -1.89 -1.90 -27.96
N ILE A 91 -2.14 -1.92 -26.64
CA ILE A 91 -1.13 -1.58 -25.63
C ILE A 91 -0.41 -2.79 -25.03
N GLY A 92 -0.69 -4.00 -25.51
CA GLY A 92 -0.02 -5.24 -25.09
C GLY A 92 -0.30 -5.66 -23.64
N VAL A 93 -1.53 -5.49 -23.15
CA VAL A 93 -1.92 -5.92 -21.79
C VAL A 93 -3.17 -6.80 -21.82
N SER A 94 -3.40 -7.57 -20.75
CA SER A 94 -4.69 -8.25 -20.54
C SER A 94 -5.75 -7.24 -20.10
N GLN A 95 -7.01 -7.43 -20.52
CA GLN A 95 -8.15 -6.66 -19.99
C GLN A 95 -8.28 -6.76 -18.45
N LYS A 96 -7.76 -7.85 -17.87
CA LYS A 96 -7.79 -8.11 -16.42
C LYS A 96 -6.53 -7.64 -15.69
N GLY A 97 -5.57 -7.04 -16.39
CA GLY A 97 -4.26 -6.66 -15.86
C GLY A 97 -3.29 -7.85 -15.75
N PRO A 98 -2.09 -7.63 -15.18
CA PRO A 98 -1.60 -6.33 -14.71
C PRO A 98 -1.41 -5.33 -15.86
N TYR A 99 -1.70 -4.06 -15.61
CA TYR A 99 -1.74 -3.01 -16.64
C TYR A 99 -0.43 -2.22 -16.79
N LYS A 100 0.59 -2.56 -16.00
CA LYS A 100 1.88 -1.85 -15.97
C LYS A 100 3.04 -2.84 -15.79
N PRO A 101 4.22 -2.55 -16.37
CA PRO A 101 5.41 -3.38 -16.22
C PRO A 101 6.01 -3.27 -14.81
N ASP A 102 6.85 -4.24 -14.44
CA ASP A 102 7.43 -4.36 -13.08
C ASP A 102 8.16 -3.12 -12.59
N HIS A 103 8.95 -2.50 -13.45
CA HIS A 103 9.74 -1.32 -13.14
C HIS A 103 8.94 0.00 -13.14
N TYR A 104 7.63 -0.04 -13.39
CA TYR A 104 6.80 1.17 -13.38
C TYR A 104 6.69 1.73 -11.95
N ARG A 105 6.79 3.06 -11.81
CA ARG A 105 6.94 3.70 -10.50
C ARG A 105 5.64 3.86 -9.70
N TYR A 106 4.48 3.85 -10.36
CA TYR A 106 3.11 3.71 -9.81
C TYR A 106 2.12 3.51 -10.94
#